data_AF-A0A6H3A096-F1
#
_entry.id   AF-A0A6H3A096-F1
#
_cell.length_a   1.000
_cell.length_b   1.000
_cell.length_c   1.000
_cell.angle_alpha   90.00
_cell.angle_beta   90.00
_cell.angle_gamma   90.00
#
_symmetry.space_group_name_H-M   'P 1'
#
loop_
_entity.id
_entity.type
_entity.pdbx_description
1 polymer ?
#
loop_
_entity_poly.entity_id
_entity_poly.type
_entity_poly.pdbx_seq_one_letter_code
_entity_poly.pdbx_strand_id
1 'polypeptide(L)'
;MLKLPELVRAGFVSSSPWLLGLILLSYLATEVNSRINSAAYAYPRSVVSYGLASAKTDDEVISTVELWKKDAWGAQIGALRVLCDNDRAFVNSLGGESVGARVCRIVK
;
A
#
# COMPACT_ATOMS: atom_id res chain seq x y z
N MET A 1 -19.39 -52.51 -1.95
CA MET A 1 -19.89 -51.36 -1.17
C MET A 1 -18.73 -50.82 -0.34
N LEU A 2 -18.13 -49.69 -0.74
CA LEU A 2 -17.09 -49.04 0.08
C LEU A 2 -17.75 -48.48 1.34
N LYS A 3 -17.16 -48.76 2.51
CA LYS A 3 -17.64 -48.23 3.78
C LYS A 3 -17.39 -46.72 3.81
N LEU A 4 -18.38 -45.94 4.28
CA LEU A 4 -18.32 -44.48 4.47
C LEU A 4 -16.95 -43.92 4.92
N PRO A 5 -16.24 -44.51 5.90
CA PRO A 5 -14.91 -44.03 6.33
C PRO A 5 -13.81 -44.11 5.26
N GLU A 6 -13.85 -45.07 4.33
CA GLU A 6 -12.83 -45.20 3.27
C GLU A 6 -13.05 -44.18 2.15
N LEU A 7 -14.31 -43.83 1.87
CA LEU A 7 -14.69 -42.78 0.92
C LEU A 7 -14.23 -41.39 1.40
N VAL A 8 -14.39 -41.11 2.70
CA VAL A 8 -13.92 -39.86 3.31
C VAL A 8 -12.39 -39.79 3.30
N ARG A 9 -11.69 -40.89 3.63
CA ARG A 9 -10.22 -40.95 3.63
C ARG A 9 -9.63 -40.78 2.22
N ALA A 10 -10.20 -41.45 1.22
CA ALA A 10 -9.80 -41.30 -0.17
C ALA A 10 -10.09 -39.89 -0.72
N GLY A 11 -11.24 -39.31 -0.37
CA GLY A 11 -11.59 -37.93 -0.74
C GLY A 11 -10.63 -36.90 -0.12
N PHE A 12 -10.25 -37.08 1.14
CA PHE A 12 -9.35 -36.16 1.85
C PHE A 12 -7.90 -36.25 1.32
N VAL A 13 -7.40 -37.46 1.04
CA VAL A 13 -6.06 -37.66 0.46
C VAL A 13 -5.99 -37.13 -0.98
N SER A 14 -7.07 -37.27 -1.76
CA SER A 14 -7.14 -36.77 -3.15
C SER A 14 -7.27 -35.25 -3.23
N SER A 15 -7.99 -34.61 -2.30
CA SER A 15 -8.22 -33.15 -2.28
C SER A 15 -7.13 -32.34 -1.59
N SER A 16 -6.33 -32.96 -0.71
CA SER A 16 -5.24 -32.31 0.03
C SER A 16 -4.19 -31.62 -0.87
N PRO A 17 -3.69 -32.24 -1.97
CA PRO A 17 -2.76 -31.58 -2.88
C PRO A 17 -3.36 -30.36 -3.59
N TRP A 18 -4.65 -30.41 -3.95
CA TRP A 18 -5.34 -29.30 -4.60
C TRP A 18 -5.57 -28.14 -3.65
N LEU A 19 -5.92 -28.40 -2.39
CA LEU A 19 -6.03 -27.37 -1.36
C LEU A 19 -4.70 -26.67 -1.11
N LEU A 20 -3.61 -27.43 -0.99
CA LEU A 20 -2.26 -26.86 -0.88
C LEU A 20 -1.89 -26.04 -2.12
N GLY A 21 -2.23 -26.52 -3.31
CA GLY A 21 -2.05 -25.79 -4.56
C GLY A 21 -2.80 -24.45 -4.58
N LEU A 22 -4.05 -24.43 -4.14
CA LEU A 22 -4.85 -23.19 -4.07
C LEU A 22 -4.30 -22.21 -3.03
N ILE A 23 -3.85 -22.69 -1.88
CA ILE A 23 -3.21 -21.85 -0.85
C ILE A 23 -1.92 -21.23 -1.42
N LEU A 24 -1.08 -22.04 -2.07
CA LEU A 24 0.15 -21.57 -2.70
C LEU A 24 -0.12 -20.53 -3.79
N LEU A 25 -1.09 -20.78 -4.68
CA LEU A 25 -1.48 -19.83 -5.72
C LEU A 25 -2.02 -18.52 -5.13
N SER A 26 -2.83 -18.60 -4.08
CA SER A 26 -3.35 -17.42 -3.39
C SER A 26 -2.23 -16.60 -2.73
N TYR A 27 -1.26 -17.28 -2.11
CA TYR A 27 -0.08 -16.64 -1.55
C TYR A 27 0.76 -15.96 -2.63
N LEU A 28 1.05 -16.66 -3.74
CA LEU A 28 1.82 -16.12 -4.87
C LEU A 28 1.12 -14.90 -5.49
N ALA A 29 -0.20 -14.95 -5.69
CA ALA A 29 -0.97 -13.82 -6.20
C ALA A 29 -0.87 -12.61 -5.27
N THR A 30 -0.94 -12.84 -3.95
CA THR A 30 -0.81 -11.79 -2.95
C THR A 30 0.59 -11.17 -2.94
N GLU A 31 1.63 -12.00 -3.01
CA GLU A 31 3.03 -11.57 -3.04
C GLU A 31 3.33 -10.77 -4.31
N VAL A 32 2.88 -11.24 -5.48
CA VAL A 32 3.04 -10.51 -6.75
C VAL A 32 2.35 -9.15 -6.69
N ASN A 33 1.11 -9.10 -6.19
CA ASN A 33 0.38 -7.85 -6.04
C ASN A 33 1.11 -6.88 -5.07
N SER A 34 1.65 -7.40 -3.97
CA SER A 34 2.46 -6.62 -3.02
C SER A 34 3.70 -6.02 -3.68
N ARG A 35 4.43 -6.81 -4.48
CA ARG A 35 5.62 -6.34 -5.22
C ARG A 35 5.27 -5.27 -6.24
N ILE A 36 4.20 -5.46 -6.99
CA ILE A 36 3.71 -4.47 -7.98
C ILE A 36 3.34 -3.15 -7.28
N ASN A 37 2.57 -3.21 -6.20
CA ASN A 37 2.18 -2.01 -5.45
C ASN A 37 3.40 -1.29 -4.86
N SER A 38 4.35 -2.05 -4.30
CA SER A 38 5.61 -1.47 -3.79
C SER A 38 6.38 -0.74 -4.89
N ALA A 39 6.48 -1.33 -6.09
CA ALA A 39 7.13 -0.70 -7.24
C ALA A 39 6.37 0.52 -7.75
N ALA A 40 5.03 0.44 -7.84
CA ALA A 40 4.18 1.54 -8.30
C ALA A 40 4.27 2.77 -7.38
N TYR A 41 4.39 2.57 -6.07
CA TYR A 41 4.47 3.67 -5.10
C TYR A 41 5.90 4.09 -4.76
N ALA A 42 6.93 3.36 -5.21
CA ALA A 42 8.32 3.72 -4.96
C ALA A 42 8.67 5.12 -5.50
N TYR A 43 8.23 5.44 -6.72
CA TYR A 43 8.50 6.74 -7.33
C TYR A 43 7.71 7.90 -6.66
N PRO A 44 6.38 7.79 -6.44
CA PRO A 44 5.65 8.78 -5.64
C PRO A 44 6.28 9.02 -4.26
N ARG A 45 6.69 7.96 -3.55
CA ARG A 45 7.36 8.08 -2.25
C ARG A 45 8.65 8.87 -2.37
N SER A 46 9.49 8.57 -3.35
CA SER A 46 10.78 9.26 -3.52
C SER A 46 10.60 10.75 -3.86
N VAL A 47 9.62 11.10 -4.70
CA VAL A 47 9.29 12.50 -5.02
C VAL A 47 8.89 13.27 -3.75
N VAL A 48 8.03 12.69 -2.92
CA VAL A 48 7.59 13.30 -1.67
C VAL A 48 8.73 13.40 -0.66
N SER A 49 9.48 12.31 -0.44
CA SER A 49 10.61 12.29 0.49
C SER A 49 11.71 13.28 0.08
N TYR A 50 12.01 13.39 -1.22
CA TYR A 50 12.97 14.37 -1.71
C TYR A 50 12.46 15.80 -1.52
N GLY A 51 11.20 16.06 -1.86
CA GLY A 51 10.60 17.38 -1.70
C GLY A 51 10.52 17.83 -0.23
N LEU A 52 10.29 16.90 0.70
CA LEU A 52 10.22 17.18 2.14
C LEU A 52 11.56 17.02 2.86
N ALA A 53 12.68 16.76 2.16
CA ALA A 53 13.96 16.47 2.81
C ALA A 53 14.45 17.58 3.77
N SER A 54 14.06 18.83 3.47
CA SER A 54 14.38 20.00 4.28
C SER A 54 13.42 20.21 5.46
N ALA A 55 12.21 19.64 5.43
CA ALA A 55 11.26 19.76 6.52
C ALA A 55 11.69 18.90 7.72
N LYS A 56 11.82 19.52 8.88
CA LYS A 56 12.22 18.91 10.15
C LYS A 56 11.10 18.82 11.16
N THR A 57 10.02 19.57 10.94
CA THR A 57 8.87 19.64 11.84
C THR A 57 7.57 19.35 11.08
N ASP A 58 6.55 18.94 11.83
CA ASP A 58 5.21 18.68 11.29
C ASP A 58 4.61 19.93 10.62
N ASP A 59 4.83 21.10 11.20
CA ASP A 59 4.39 22.38 10.65
C ASP A 59 5.12 22.73 9.34
N GLU A 60 6.41 22.41 9.24
CA GLU A 60 7.18 22.56 7.99
C GLU A 60 6.69 21.60 6.90
N VAL A 61 6.34 20.35 7.25
CA VAL A 61 5.74 19.41 6.31
C VAL A 61 4.42 19.96 5.77
N ILE A 62 3.53 20.41 6.65
CA ILE A 62 2.23 20.94 6.27
C ILE A 62 2.37 22.19 5.41
N SER A 63 3.15 23.17 5.86
CA SER A 63 3.34 24.44 5.14
C SER A 63 4.01 24.24 3.78
N THR A 64 4.95 23.30 3.65
CA THR A 64 5.56 22.94 2.37
C THR A 64 4.53 22.34 1.41
N VAL A 65 3.65 21.45 1.89
CA VAL A 65 2.58 20.87 1.05
C VAL A 65 1.53 21.92 0.65
N GLU A 66 1.18 22.84 1.56
CA GLU A 66 0.31 23.99 1.24
C GLU A 66 0.93 24.88 0.16
N LEU A 67 2.23 25.14 0.23
CA LEU A 67 2.99 25.86 -0.79
C LEU A 67 2.95 25.12 -2.14
N TRP A 68 3.22 23.81 -2.17
CA TRP A 68 3.14 23.01 -3.39
C TRP A 68 1.77 23.07 -4.05
N LYS A 69 0.69 23.07 -3.27
CA LYS A 69 -0.67 23.21 -3.81
C LYS A 69 -0.88 24.60 -4.40
N LYS A 70 -0.45 25.65 -3.68
CA LYS A 70 -0.58 27.04 -4.11
C LYS A 70 0.20 27.32 -5.41
N ASP A 71 1.42 26.81 -5.49
CA ASP A 71 2.32 27.03 -6.62
C ASP A 71 2.12 26.01 -7.76
N ALA A 72 1.10 25.15 -7.64
CA ALA A 72 0.74 24.13 -8.63
C ALA A 72 1.89 23.17 -8.99
N TRP A 73 2.68 22.75 -7.99
CA TRP A 73 3.73 21.74 -8.14
C TRP A 73 3.10 20.35 -8.38
N GLY A 74 2.75 20.10 -9.64
CA GLY A 74 1.89 18.98 -10.04
C GLY A 74 2.47 17.60 -9.75
N ALA A 75 3.79 17.43 -9.79
CA ALA A 75 4.44 16.15 -9.54
C ALA A 75 4.31 15.73 -8.07
N GLN A 76 4.59 16.63 -7.13
CA GLN A 76 4.51 16.38 -5.69
C GLN A 76 3.05 16.22 -5.24
N ILE A 77 2.15 17.09 -5.73
CA ILE A 77 0.73 16.99 -5.43
C ILE A 77 0.11 15.72 -6.03
N GLY A 78 0.46 15.37 -7.26
CA GLY A 78 0.03 14.13 -7.90
C GLY A 78 0.53 12.89 -7.15
N ALA A 79 1.80 12.87 -6.75
CA ALA A 79 2.36 11.81 -5.92
C ALA A 79 1.61 11.67 -4.58
N LEU A 80 1.37 12.79 -3.88
CA LEU A 80 0.62 12.79 -2.62
C LEU A 80 -0.82 12.31 -2.81
N ARG A 81 -1.52 12.68 -3.89
CA ARG A 81 -2.87 12.15 -4.19
C ARG A 81 -2.88 10.63 -4.30
N VAL A 82 -1.96 10.08 -5.10
CA VAL A 82 -1.84 8.62 -5.27
C VAL A 82 -1.54 7.93 -3.94
N LEU A 83 -0.61 8.46 -3.16
CA LEU A 83 -0.22 7.90 -1.86
C LEU A 83 -1.32 8.04 -0.81
N CYS A 84 -2.07 9.14 -0.81
CA CYS A 84 -3.19 9.35 0.10
C CYS A 84 -4.30 8.31 -0.12
N ASP A 85 -4.56 7.92 -1.37
CA ASP A 85 -5.59 6.96 -1.72
C ASP A 85 -5.14 5.51 -1.55
N ASN A 86 -3.85 5.21 -1.77
CA ASN A 86 -3.38 3.83 -1.89
C ASN A 86 -2.28 3.42 -0.89
N ASP A 87 -1.62 4.37 -0.24
CA ASP A 87 -0.51 4.13 0.69
C ASP A 87 -0.51 5.13 1.86
N ARG A 88 -1.63 5.11 2.58
CA ARG A 88 -1.87 5.98 3.72
C ARG A 88 -0.81 5.85 4.81
N ALA A 89 -0.23 4.65 4.97
CA ALA A 89 0.80 4.37 5.96
C ALA A 89 2.07 5.19 5.72
N PHE A 90 2.51 5.31 4.46
CA PHE A 90 3.64 6.19 4.13
C PHE A 90 3.33 7.65 4.44
N VAL A 91 2.13 8.16 4.09
CA VAL A 91 1.79 9.55 4.36
C VAL A 91 1.73 9.84 5.87
N ASN A 92 1.20 8.91 6.66
CA ASN A 92 1.22 8.99 8.12
C ASN A 92 2.64 8.93 8.69
N SER A 93 3.61 8.29 8.02
CA SER A 93 4.99 8.24 8.48
C SER A 93 5.71 9.60 8.42
N LEU A 94 5.15 10.58 7.70
CA LEU A 94 5.74 11.92 7.54
C LEU A 94 5.66 12.78 8.82
N GLY A 95 4.71 12.50 9.71
CA GLY A 95 4.48 13.29 10.93
C GLY A 95 3.37 12.74 11.84
N GLY A 96 3.03 11.45 11.70
CA GLY A 96 1.91 10.82 12.40
C GLY A 96 0.57 10.92 11.66
N GLU A 97 -0.46 10.29 12.22
CA GLU A 97 -1.78 10.18 11.59
C GLU A 97 -2.48 11.53 11.40
N SER A 98 -2.30 12.46 12.35
CA SER A 98 -2.88 13.81 12.31
C SER A 98 -2.31 14.64 11.16
N VAL A 99 -0.98 14.69 11.04
CA VAL A 99 -0.27 15.35 9.94
C VAL A 99 -0.64 14.72 8.61
N GLY A 100 -0.60 13.38 8.54
CA GLY A 100 -1.00 12.67 7.34
C GLY A 100 -2.44 13.00 6.92
N ALA A 101 -3.37 13.13 7.86
CA ALA A 101 -4.77 13.49 7.57
C ALA A 101 -4.89 14.89 7.00
N ARG A 102 -4.13 15.83 7.54
CA ARG A 102 -4.09 17.20 7.05
C ARG A 102 -3.45 17.29 5.67
N VAL A 103 -2.32 16.62 5.43
CA VAL A 103 -1.67 16.51 4.10
C VAL A 103 -2.66 15.98 3.06
N CYS A 104 -3.36 14.89 3.35
CA CYS A 104 -4.32 14.32 2.40
C CYS A 104 -5.57 15.19 2.19
N ARG A 105 -5.95 16.00 3.17
CA ARG A 105 -6.99 17.02 2.98
C ARG A 105 -6.53 18.15 2.09
N ILE A 106 -5.27 18.57 2.22
CA ILE A 106 -4.69 19.63 1.38
C ILE A 106 -4.67 19.15 -0.06
N VAL A 107 -4.19 17.95 -0.37
CA VAL A 107 -3.97 17.55 -1.78
C VAL A 107 -5.23 17.09 -2.53
N LYS A 108 -6.38 16.95 -1.87
CA LYS A 108 -7.66 16.82 -2.59
C LYS A 108 -7.93 18.11 -3.36
#